data_AF-F0BHT8-F1
#
_entry.id   AF-F0BHT8-F1
#
_cell.length_a   1.000
_cell.length_b   1.000
_cell.length_c   1.000
_cell.angle_alpha   90.00
_cell.angle_beta   90.00
_cell.angle_gamma   90.00
#
_symmetry.space_group_name_H-M   'P 1'
#
loop_
_entity.id
_entity.type
_entity.pdbx_description
1 polymer ?
#
loop_
_entity_poly.entity_id
_entity_poly.type
_entity_poly.pdbx_seq_one_letter_code
_entity_poly.pdbx_strand_id
1 'polypeptide(L)'
;MLRIPYPVPEEKRDDALQALAAGQPVSIGQASLHPDPAEEVIWGVDPYGMDCLLSAGGSGRSSCELAITWAESVHAGTHRAELTYDF
;
A
#
# COMPACT_ATOMS: atom_id res chain seq x y z
N MET A 1 9.07 4.25 8.78
CA MET A 1 7.77 3.77 8.28
C MET A 1 6.83 4.95 8.20
N LEU A 2 6.45 5.35 6.98
CA LEU A 2 5.55 6.49 6.74
C LEU A 2 4.10 6.02 6.94
N ARG A 3 3.26 6.83 7.59
CA ARG A 3 1.84 6.52 7.78
C ARG A 3 0.98 7.55 7.07
N ILE A 4 0.09 7.09 6.22
CA ILE A 4 -0.79 7.91 5.39
C ILE A 4 -2.24 7.48 5.68
N PRO A 5 -3.14 8.44 5.98
CA PRO A 5 -4.55 8.12 6.16
C PRO A 5 -5.19 7.68 4.84
N TYR A 6 -6.27 6.91 4.93
CA TYR A 6 -7.17 6.69 3.80
C TYR A 6 -8.35 7.68 3.88
N PRO A 7 -8.82 8.25 2.75
CA PRO A 7 -8.22 8.16 1.41
C PRO A 7 -6.87 8.90 1.35
N VAL A 8 -5.97 8.47 0.46
CA VAL A 8 -4.63 9.07 0.35
C VAL A 8 -4.75 10.52 -0.12
N PRO A 9 -4.34 11.51 0.69
CA PRO A 9 -4.29 12.90 0.25
C PRO A 9 -3.33 13.05 -0.93
N GLU A 10 -3.66 13.87 -1.93
CA GLU A 10 -2.77 14.11 -3.08
C GLU A 10 -1.38 14.60 -2.63
N GLU A 11 -1.32 15.47 -1.62
CA GLU A 11 -0.08 15.95 -1.00
C GLU A 11 0.77 14.83 -0.38
N LYS A 12 0.15 13.72 0.05
CA LYS A 12 0.83 12.56 0.65
C LYS A 12 1.14 11.48 -0.37
N ARG A 13 0.59 11.56 -1.59
CA ARG A 13 0.86 10.59 -2.64
C ARG A 13 2.32 10.70 -3.10
N ASP A 14 2.84 11.91 -3.30
CA ASP A 14 4.26 12.12 -3.62
C ASP A 14 5.19 11.68 -2.47
N ASP A 15 4.83 11.97 -1.21
CA ASP A 15 5.56 11.47 -0.03
C ASP A 15 5.61 9.93 -0.02
N ALA A 16 4.51 9.25 -0.36
CA ALA A 16 4.42 7.80 -0.43
C ALA A 16 5.33 7.23 -1.53
N LEU A 17 5.30 7.83 -2.72
CA LEU A 17 6.11 7.42 -3.86
C LEU A 17 7.61 7.56 -3.55
N GLN A 18 8.00 8.69 -2.95
CA GLN A 18 9.40 8.92 -2.53
C GLN A 18 9.83 7.93 -1.44
N ALA A 19 8.97 7.66 -0.45
CA ALA A 19 9.26 6.70 0.60
C ALA A 19 9.45 5.28 0.04
N LEU A 20 8.57 4.82 -0.84
CA LEU A 20 8.68 3.50 -1.48
C LEU A 20 9.93 3.39 -2.35
N ALA A 21 10.22 4.41 -3.14
CA ALA A 21 11.44 4.47 -3.96
C ALA A 21 12.73 4.48 -3.12
N ALA A 22 12.68 5.04 -1.91
CA ALA A 22 13.78 5.01 -0.95
C ALA A 22 13.89 3.69 -0.18
N GLY A 23 13.05 2.68 -0.48
CA GLY A 23 13.02 1.41 0.25
C GLY A 23 12.41 1.55 1.66
N GLN A 24 11.66 2.62 1.92
CA GLN A 24 11.01 2.82 3.20
C GLN A 24 9.59 2.23 3.21
N PRO A 25 9.22 1.43 4.23
CA PRO A 25 7.85 0.94 4.38
C PRO A 25 6.83 2.07 4.56
N VAL A 26 5.66 1.91 3.94
CA VAL A 26 4.55 2.88 3.97
C VAL A 26 3.26 2.18 4.36
N SER A 27 2.53 2.68 5.36
CA SER A 27 1.17 2.24 5.66
C SER A 27 0.16 3.22 5.12
N ILE A 28 -0.89 2.70 4.48
CA ILE A 28 -2.01 3.45 3.95
C ILE A 28 -3.29 2.86 4.54
N GLY A 29 -3.94 3.62 5.42
CA GLY A 29 -5.08 3.10 6.19
C GLY A 29 -4.70 1.85 6.99
N GLN A 30 -5.33 0.73 6.66
CA GLN A 30 -5.08 -0.57 7.31
C GLN A 30 -4.09 -1.47 6.53
N ALA A 31 -3.71 -1.10 5.31
CA ALA A 31 -2.75 -1.85 4.50
C ALA A 31 -1.33 -1.31 4.72
N SER A 32 -0.34 -2.20 4.67
CA SER A 32 1.08 -1.82 4.76
C SER A 32 1.84 -2.26 3.53
N LEU A 33 2.74 -1.41 3.06
CA LEU A 33 3.58 -1.60 1.88
C LEU A 33 5.03 -1.71 2.33
N HIS A 34 5.68 -2.78 1.92
CA HIS A 34 7.03 -3.16 2.27
C HIS A 34 7.85 -3.30 0.98
N PRO A 35 8.53 -2.23 0.53
CA PRO A 35 9.45 -2.32 -0.58
C PRO A 35 10.67 -3.14 -0.15
N ASP A 36 11.09 -4.08 -1.00
CA ASP A 36 12.34 -4.81 -0.88
C ASP A 36 13.26 -4.39 -2.04
N PRO A 37 14.23 -3.50 -1.78
CA PRO A 37 15.14 -3.03 -2.81
C PRO A 37 16.16 -4.09 -3.25
N ALA A 38 16.41 -5.15 -2.45
CA ALA A 38 17.35 -6.20 -2.81
C ALA A 38 16.75 -7.14 -3.86
N GLU A 39 15.47 -7.47 -3.70
CA GLU A 39 14.72 -8.32 -4.62
C GLU A 39 13.96 -7.52 -5.69
N GLU A 40 14.04 -6.19 -5.67
CA GLU A 40 13.34 -5.29 -6.59
C GLU A 40 11.82 -5.52 -6.62
N VAL A 41 11.23 -5.78 -5.45
CA VAL A 41 9.79 -6.07 -5.29
C VAL A 41 9.13 -5.12 -4.29
N ILE A 42 7.81 -5.02 -4.36
CA ILE A 42 7.00 -4.36 -3.33
C ILE A 42 5.96 -5.36 -2.82
N TRP A 43 6.03 -5.63 -1.52
CA TRP A 43 5.07 -6.46 -0.81
C TRP A 43 3.97 -5.60 -0.19
N GLY A 44 2.73 -6.07 -0.27
CA GLY A 44 1.58 -5.52 0.43
C GLY A 44 1.15 -6.47 1.53
N VAL A 45 0.88 -5.95 2.71
CA VAL A 45 0.30 -6.69 3.84
C VAL A 45 -1.08 -6.10 4.08
N ASP A 46 -2.11 -6.93 3.95
CA ASP A 46 -3.50 -6.53 4.19
C ASP A 46 -3.83 -6.51 5.71
N PRO A 47 -4.99 -5.96 6.15
CA PRO A 47 -5.36 -5.95 7.56
C PRO A 47 -5.47 -7.32 8.22
N TYR A 48 -5.63 -8.38 7.44
CA TYR A 48 -5.75 -9.77 7.90
C TYR A 48 -4.39 -10.46 7.99
N GLY A 49 -3.29 -9.76 7.65
CA GLY A 49 -1.93 -10.28 7.68
C GLY A 49 -1.57 -11.13 6.47
N MET A 50 -2.31 -11.03 5.36
CA MET A 50 -1.98 -11.73 4.13
C MET A 50 -0.97 -10.91 3.31
N ASP A 51 0.13 -11.56 2.94
CA ASP A 51 1.15 -10.99 2.07
C ASP A 51 0.74 -11.12 0.60
N CYS A 52 0.81 -10.01 -0.13
CA CYS A 52 0.53 -9.91 -1.55
C CYS A 52 1.75 -9.32 -2.27
N LEU A 53 2.26 -10.02 -3.29
CA LEU A 53 3.28 -9.45 -4.16
C LEU A 53 2.61 -8.44 -5.11
N LEU A 54 2.93 -7.16 -4.96
CA LEU A 54 2.27 -6.07 -5.70
C LEU A 54 3.02 -5.68 -6.97
N SER A 55 4.35 -5.80 -6.95
CA SER A 55 5.19 -5.59 -8.12
C SER A 55 6.47 -6.41 -8.02
N ALA A 56 6.89 -6.95 -9.17
CA ALA A 56 8.18 -7.57 -9.39
C ALA A 56 8.79 -6.93 -10.64
N GLY A 57 9.78 -6.07 -10.44
CA GLY A 57 10.36 -5.24 -11.53
C GLY A 57 10.91 -3.89 -11.09
N GLY A 58 11.19 -3.70 -9.81
CA GLY A 58 11.82 -2.51 -9.25
C GLY A 58 10.85 -1.51 -8.64
N SER A 59 11.40 -0.61 -7.82
CA SER A 59 10.69 0.51 -7.19
C SER A 59 10.49 1.70 -8.15
N GLY A 60 10.21 1.40 -9.42
CA GLY A 60 9.86 2.41 -10.42
C GLY A 60 8.54 3.10 -10.05
N ARG A 61 8.35 4.35 -10.53
CA ARG A 61 7.17 5.17 -10.20
C ARG A 61 5.85 4.41 -10.42
N SER A 62 5.74 3.65 -11.52
CA SER A 62 4.56 2.83 -11.83
C SER A 62 4.31 1.67 -10.85
N SER A 63 5.37 1.03 -10.34
CA SER A 63 5.26 -0.01 -9.30
C SER A 63 4.77 0.58 -7.98
N CYS A 64 5.30 1.74 -7.60
CA CYS A 64 4.88 2.43 -6.38
C CYS A 64 3.43 2.92 -6.49
N GLU A 65 3.00 3.43 -7.65
CA GLU A 65 1.61 3.83 -7.91
C GLU A 65 0.64 2.65 -7.86
N LEU A 66 1.03 1.48 -8.41
CA LEU A 66 0.25 0.25 -8.29
C LEU A 66 0.11 -0.19 -6.84
N ALA A 67 1.19 -0.14 -6.06
CA ALA A 67 1.18 -0.51 -4.65
C ALA A 67 0.26 0.40 -3.81
N ILE A 68 0.30 1.71 -4.04
CA ILE A 68 -0.60 2.68 -3.41
C ILE A 68 -2.05 2.40 -3.78
N THR A 69 -2.33 2.17 -5.08
CA THR A 69 -3.68 1.88 -5.58
C THR A 69 -4.23 0.58 -5.00
N TRP A 70 -3.39 -0.45 -4.85
CA TRP A 70 -3.76 -1.69 -4.17
C TRP A 70 -4.13 -1.42 -2.71
N ALA A 71 -3.31 -0.66 -1.98
CA ALA A 71 -3.59 -0.35 -0.58
C ALA A 71 -4.90 0.43 -0.38
N GLU A 72 -5.20 1.37 -1.28
CA GLU A 72 -6.49 2.08 -1.30
C GLU A 72 -7.66 1.12 -1.62
N SER A 73 -7.46 0.16 -2.51
CA SER A 73 -8.46 -0.85 -2.87
C SER A 73 -8.73 -1.85 -1.74
N VAL A 74 -7.69 -2.27 -1.01
CA VAL A 74 -7.82 -3.15 0.17
C VAL A 74 -8.67 -2.47 1.22
N HIS A 75 -8.39 -1.21 1.54
CA HIS A 75 -9.17 -0.49 2.54
C HIS A 75 -10.62 -0.26 2.07
N ALA A 76 -10.85 0.07 0.79
CA ALA A 76 -12.20 0.19 0.22
C ALA A 76 -12.97 -1.14 0.23
N GLY A 77 -12.29 -2.27 -0.01
CA GLY A 77 -12.87 -3.61 0.03
C GLY A 77 -13.23 -4.09 1.44
N THR A 78 -12.35 -3.83 2.41
CA THR A 78 -12.59 -4.13 3.83
C THR A 78 -13.77 -3.33 4.37
N HIS A 79 -13.87 -2.04 4.05
CA HIS A 79 -15.02 -1.21 4.42
C HIS A 79 -16.36 -1.74 3.88
N ARG A 80 -16.33 -2.44 2.73
CA ARG A 80 -17.51 -3.06 2.14
C ARG A 80 -17.90 -4.37 2.85
N ALA A 81 -16.92 -5.14 3.29
CA ALA A 81 -17.14 -6.33 4.13
C ALA A 81 -17.69 -5.95 5.51
N GLU A 82 -17.21 -4.86 6.10
CA GLU A 82 -17.72 -4.32 7.38
C GLU A 82 -19.16 -3.83 7.31
N LEU A 83 -19.63 -3.36 6.14
CA LEU A 83 -21.03 -2.99 5.91
C LEU A 83 -21.99 -4.16 5.73
N THR A 84 -21.49 -5.40 5.62
CA THR A 84 -22.34 -6.58 5.37
C THR A 84 -22.66 -7.37 6.65
N TYR A 85 -22.17 -6.93 7.81
CA TYR A 85 -22.50 -7.50 9.12
C TYR A 85 -23.48 -6.59 9.88
N ASP A 86 -24.67 -6.40 9.33
CA ASP A 86 -25.84 -5.96 10.10
C ASP A 86 -26.65 -7.24 10.42
N PHE A 87 -26.37 -7.83 11.60
CA PHE A 87 -27.13 -8.94 12.19
C PHE A 87 -28.07 -8.41 13.28
#